data_AF-S5LVQ7-F1
#
_entry.id   AF-S5LVQ7-F1
#
_cell.length_a   1.000
_cell.length_b   1.000
_cell.length_c   1.000
_cell.angle_alpha   90.00
_cell.angle_beta   90.00
_cell.angle_gamma   90.00
#
_symmetry.space_group_name_H-M   'P 1'
#
loop_
_entity.id
_entity.type
_entity.pdbx_description
1 polymer ?
#
loop_
_entity_poly.entity_id
_entity_poly.type
_entity_poly.pdbx_seq_one_letter_code
_entity_poly.pdbx_strand_id
1 'polypeptide(L)'
;MAKILETGEIEFSKEDLKSAWLNSPILINKDANDFRMCFICKFFMNKNNFKVGELAWVCEFIDLKHFSLEETNLIAIHPECRELRHKDDCSKIVKKIKLTEWSAIE
;
A
#
# COMPACT_ATOMS: atom_id res chain seq x y z
N MET A 1 15.52 0.52 4.12
CA MET A 1 15.58 0.84 2.69
C MET A 1 15.61 -0.45 1.93
N ALA A 2 14.68 -0.57 0.99
CA ALA A 2 14.51 -1.77 0.21
C ALA A 2 15.75 -2.03 -0.66
N LYS A 3 16.06 -3.30 -0.90
CA LYS A 3 17.19 -3.71 -1.74
C LYS A 3 16.82 -4.95 -2.56
N ILE A 4 17.48 -5.09 -3.70
CA ILE A 4 17.39 -6.27 -4.55
C ILE A 4 18.44 -7.27 -4.08
N LEU A 5 18.03 -8.50 -3.79
CA LEU A 5 18.89 -9.62 -3.43
C LEU A 5 19.49 -10.26 -4.69
N GLU A 6 20.54 -11.08 -4.51
CA GLU A 6 21.15 -11.84 -5.61
C GLU A 6 20.16 -12.81 -6.28
N THR A 7 19.11 -13.21 -5.55
CA THR A 7 18.00 -14.04 -6.05
C THR A 7 17.05 -13.29 -6.98
N GLY A 8 17.19 -11.97 -7.11
CA GLY A 8 16.25 -11.09 -7.82
C GLY A 8 15.02 -10.71 -6.97
N GLU A 9 14.94 -11.16 -5.73
CA GLU A 9 13.88 -10.79 -4.79
C GLU A 9 14.14 -9.41 -4.18
N ILE A 10 13.06 -8.75 -3.75
CA ILE A 10 13.15 -7.46 -3.05
C ILE A 10 12.97 -7.71 -1.55
N GLU A 11 13.97 -7.33 -0.76
CA GLU A 11 13.90 -7.31 0.69
C GLU A 11 13.49 -5.91 1.17
N PHE A 12 12.36 -5.84 1.90
CA PHE A 12 11.87 -4.61 2.53
C PHE A 12 12.30 -4.56 4.01
N SER A 13 12.82 -3.41 4.46
CA SER A 13 13.09 -3.15 5.88
C SER A 13 11.81 -2.76 6.63
N LYS A 14 11.90 -2.65 7.96
CA LYS A 14 10.75 -2.23 8.79
C LYS A 14 10.29 -0.81 8.48
N GLU A 15 11.24 0.07 8.16
CA GLU A 15 10.99 1.45 7.76
C GLU A 15 10.23 1.50 6.43
N ASP A 16 10.61 0.64 5.47
CA ASP A 16 9.91 0.54 4.19
C ASP A 16 8.44 0.11 4.39
N LEU A 17 8.20 -0.88 5.25
CA LEU A 17 6.84 -1.32 5.60
C LEU A 17 6.03 -0.22 6.30
N LYS A 18 6.67 0.54 7.19
CA LYS A 18 6.06 1.69 7.86
C LYS A 18 5.68 2.78 6.84
N SER A 19 6.58 3.10 5.93
CA SER A 19 6.36 4.11 4.90
C SER A 19 5.27 3.68 3.92
N ALA A 20 5.22 2.41 3.52
CA ALA A 20 4.13 1.84 2.71
C ALA A 20 2.76 2.02 3.38
N TRP A 21 2.67 1.71 4.69
CA TRP A 21 1.45 1.92 5.46
C TRP A 21 1.04 3.39 5.53
N LEU A 22 1.98 4.29 5.86
CA LEU A 22 1.73 5.74 5.94
C LEU A 22 1.37 6.35 4.59
N ASN A 23 1.90 5.79 3.50
CA ASN A 23 1.57 6.16 2.13
C ASN A 23 0.21 5.62 1.67
N SER A 24 -0.52 4.88 2.50
CA SER A 24 -1.85 4.40 2.14
C SER A 24 -2.92 5.41 2.56
N PRO A 25 -4.00 5.58 1.77
CA PRO A 25 -5.12 6.45 2.12
C PRO A 25 -5.72 6.13 3.50
N ILE A 26 -6.24 7.16 4.17
CA ILE A 26 -6.94 7.06 5.45
C ILE A 26 -8.46 6.92 5.25
N LEU A 27 -9.14 6.45 6.27
CA LEU A 27 -10.60 6.42 6.36
C LEU A 27 -11.02 7.36 7.50
N ILE A 28 -12.01 8.22 7.25
CA ILE A 28 -12.41 9.25 8.22
C ILE A 28 -13.11 8.67 9.46
N ASN A 29 -13.64 7.45 9.35
CA ASN A 29 -14.41 6.76 10.39
C ASN A 29 -13.69 5.55 11.01
N LYS A 30 -12.36 5.43 10.82
CA LYS A 30 -11.53 4.38 11.44
C LYS A 30 -10.23 4.99 11.99
N ASP A 31 -9.64 4.38 13.01
CA ASP A 31 -8.34 4.82 13.52
C ASP A 31 -7.24 4.61 12.47
N ALA A 32 -6.59 5.69 12.03
CA ALA A 32 -5.55 5.67 11.02
C ALA A 32 -4.26 4.95 11.47
N ASN A 33 -4.12 4.68 12.77
CA ASN A 33 -3.03 3.87 13.33
C ASN A 33 -3.27 2.38 13.15
N ASP A 34 -4.52 1.94 13.06
CA ASP A 34 -4.90 0.52 12.98
C ASP A 34 -5.43 0.15 11.59
N PHE A 35 -6.04 1.11 10.90
CA PHE A 35 -6.67 0.89 9.61
C PHE A 35 -6.19 1.87 8.55
N ARG A 36 -6.01 1.35 7.34
CA ARG A 36 -5.78 2.12 6.10
C ARG A 36 -6.62 1.55 5.00
N MET A 37 -6.76 2.26 3.90
CA MET A 37 -7.53 1.79 2.75
C MET A 37 -6.59 1.34 1.62
N CYS A 38 -6.85 0.17 1.04
CA CYS A 38 -6.18 -0.23 -0.18
C CYS A 38 -6.60 0.70 -1.31
N PHE A 39 -5.64 1.34 -1.98
CA PHE A 39 -5.97 2.25 -3.07
C PHE A 39 -6.51 1.54 -4.32
N ILE A 40 -6.50 0.21 -4.40
CA ILE A 40 -6.97 -0.54 -5.58
C ILE A 40 -8.45 -0.88 -5.42
N CYS A 41 -8.82 -1.69 -4.42
CA CYS A 41 -10.21 -2.10 -4.17
C CYS A 41 -11.02 -1.10 -3.32
N LYS A 42 -10.37 -0.11 -2.68
CA LYS A 42 -10.98 0.87 -1.77
C LYS A 42 -11.58 0.26 -0.50
N PHE A 43 -11.17 -0.96 -0.16
CA PHE A 43 -11.55 -1.58 1.11
C PHE A 43 -10.46 -1.37 2.16
N PHE A 44 -10.84 -1.49 3.43
CA PHE A 44 -9.92 -1.25 4.52
C PHE A 44 -9.00 -2.45 4.76
N MET A 45 -7.83 -2.17 5.33
CA MET A 45 -6.76 -3.08 5.71
C MET A 45 -6.52 -2.92 7.20
N ASN A 46 -6.14 -4.00 7.87
CA ASN A 46 -5.76 -3.98 9.29
C ASN A 46 -4.24 -4.03 9.41
N LYS A 47 -3.64 -3.06 10.11
CA LYS A 47 -2.19 -2.94 10.28
C LYS A 47 -1.55 -4.21 10.83
N ASN A 48 -2.23 -4.90 11.73
CA ASN A 48 -1.72 -6.10 12.40
C ASN A 48 -1.68 -7.33 11.48
N ASN A 49 -2.38 -7.29 10.35
CA ASN A 49 -2.52 -8.43 9.43
C ASN A 49 -1.56 -8.29 8.24
N PHE A 50 -0.25 -8.28 8.49
CA PHE A 50 0.73 -8.26 7.41
C PHE A 50 0.83 -9.64 6.73
N LYS A 51 0.68 -9.68 5.40
CA LYS A 51 0.69 -10.87 4.52
C LYS A 51 -0.42 -11.91 4.73
N VAL A 52 -0.94 -12.06 5.94
CA VAL A 52 -1.90 -13.12 6.29
C VAL A 52 -3.06 -12.59 7.14
N GLY A 53 -4.20 -13.26 7.05
CA GLY A 53 -5.43 -12.92 7.77
C GLY A 53 -6.45 -12.17 6.92
N GLU A 54 -7.62 -11.90 7.50
CA GLU A 54 -8.63 -11.05 6.87
C GLU A 54 -8.15 -9.60 6.82
N LEU A 55 -8.49 -8.86 5.77
CA LEU A 55 -8.06 -7.46 5.60
C LEU A 55 -6.52 -7.32 5.62
N ALA A 56 -5.82 -8.38 5.21
CA ALA A 56 -4.37 -8.40 5.18
C ALA A 56 -3.81 -7.38 4.20
N TRP A 57 -2.55 -7.03 4.40
CA TRP A 57 -1.86 -6.12 3.50
C TRP A 57 -0.41 -6.55 3.24
N VAL A 58 0.11 -6.09 2.11
CA VAL A 58 1.51 -6.25 1.69
C VAL A 58 2.07 -4.91 1.20
N CYS A 59 3.39 -4.80 1.19
CA CYS A 59 4.10 -3.68 0.58
C CYS A 59 4.12 -3.86 -0.95
N GLU A 60 3.83 -2.78 -1.68
CA GLU A 60 3.83 -2.72 -3.13
C GLU A 60 4.38 -1.37 -3.62
N PHE A 61 4.83 -1.32 -4.88
CA PHE A 61 5.30 -0.09 -5.51
C PHE A 61 4.15 0.75 -6.09
N ILE A 62 4.25 2.08 -6.06
CA ILE A 62 3.27 3.02 -6.64
C ILE A 62 3.55 3.25 -8.13
N ASP A 63 4.81 3.21 -8.54
CA ASP A 63 5.28 3.35 -9.92
C ASP A 63 6.25 2.22 -10.24
N LEU A 64 5.78 1.26 -11.03
CA LEU A 64 6.58 0.19 -11.62
C LEU A 64 7.19 0.61 -12.96
N LYS A 65 6.66 1.65 -13.61
CA LYS A 65 7.14 2.14 -14.90
C LYS A 65 8.47 2.90 -14.74
N HIS A 66 8.59 3.70 -13.68
CA HIS A 66 9.84 4.36 -13.27
C HIS A 66 10.30 3.78 -11.94
N PHE A 67 10.64 2.50 -11.98
CA PHE A 67 10.95 1.70 -10.80
C PHE A 67 12.03 2.36 -9.91
N SER A 68 11.69 2.57 -8.63
CA SER A 68 12.60 3.04 -7.59
C SER A 68 12.29 2.33 -6.27
N LEU A 69 13.34 2.15 -5.46
CA LEU A 69 13.27 1.56 -4.12
C LEU A 69 13.04 2.61 -3.02
N GLU A 70 12.70 3.84 -3.40
CA GLU A 70 12.47 4.93 -2.46
C GLU A 70 11.18 4.71 -1.67
N GLU A 71 11.19 5.09 -0.39
CA GLU A 71 10.02 4.96 0.49
C GLU A 71 8.77 5.67 -0.05
N THR A 72 8.95 6.77 -0.80
CA THR A 72 7.89 7.53 -1.46
C THR A 72 7.17 6.73 -2.54
N ASN A 73 7.81 5.70 -3.08
CA ASN A 73 7.26 4.80 -4.09
C ASN A 73 6.61 3.56 -3.47
N LEU A 74 6.52 3.44 -2.14
CA LEU A 74 5.94 2.28 -1.48
C LEU A 74 4.52 2.56 -0.99
N ILE A 75 3.64 1.56 -1.03
CA ILE A 75 2.26 1.65 -0.55
C ILE A 75 1.75 0.29 -0.04
N ALA A 76 0.81 0.30 0.90
CA ALA A 76 0.13 -0.93 1.33
C ALA A 76 -1.09 -1.23 0.45
N ILE A 77 -1.23 -2.49 0.06
CA ILE A 77 -2.40 -3.01 -0.66
C ILE A 77 -2.80 -4.39 -0.12
N HIS A 78 -4.03 -4.84 -0.39
CA HIS A 78 -4.36 -6.26 -0.17
C HIS A 78 -3.53 -7.16 -1.10
N PRO A 79 -3.11 -8.35 -0.63
CA PRO A 79 -2.29 -9.28 -1.42
C PRO A 79 -2.85 -9.58 -2.82
N GLU A 80 -4.15 -9.84 -2.91
CA GLU A 80 -4.88 -10.19 -4.12
C GLU A 80 -5.08 -8.99 -5.06
N CYS A 81 -4.95 -7.77 -4.56
CA CYS A 81 -5.12 -6.56 -5.36
C CYS A 81 -3.93 -6.27 -6.27
N ARG A 82 -2.78 -6.95 -6.08
CA ARG A 82 -1.58 -6.78 -6.92
C ARG A 82 -1.90 -6.99 -8.40
N GLU A 83 -2.61 -8.06 -8.72
CA GLU A 83 -2.99 -8.42 -10.10
C GLU A 83 -4.13 -7.53 -10.65
N LEU A 84 -4.83 -6.80 -9.78
CA LEU A 84 -5.93 -5.89 -10.14
C LEU A 84 -5.47 -4.44 -10.28
N ARG A 85 -4.15 -4.22 -10.31
CA ARG A 85 -3.56 -2.90 -10.49
C ARG A 85 -4.02 -2.30 -11.82
N HIS A 86 -4.38 -1.01 -11.78
CA HIS A 86 -4.97 -0.35 -12.95
C HIS A 86 -3.92 -0.05 -14.04
N LYS A 87 -2.70 0.32 -13.64
CA LYS A 87 -1.58 0.75 -14.50
C LYS A 87 -0.25 0.56 -13.76
N ASP A 88 0.86 0.43 -14.48
CA ASP A 88 2.21 0.35 -13.89
C ASP A 88 2.54 1.58 -13.03
N ASP A 89 2.25 2.78 -13.52
CA ASP A 89 2.30 4.04 -12.77
C ASP A 89 0.91 4.39 -12.21
N CYS A 90 0.76 4.27 -10.89
CA CYS A 90 -0.45 4.62 -10.16
C CYS A 90 -0.34 5.96 -9.40
N SER A 91 0.74 6.72 -9.56
CA SER A 91 1.04 7.93 -8.76
C SER A 91 -0.10 8.96 -8.78
N LYS A 92 -0.68 9.22 -9.96
CA LYS A 92 -1.80 10.15 -10.12
C LYS A 92 -3.08 9.64 -9.43
N ILE A 93 -3.34 8.34 -9.49
CA ILE A 93 -4.52 7.70 -8.89
C ILE A 93 -4.39 7.75 -7.37
N VAL A 94 -3.24 7.34 -6.83
CA VAL A 94 -2.94 7.39 -5.39
C VAL A 94 -3.08 8.82 -4.87
N LYS A 95 -2.51 9.81 -5.58
CA LYS A 95 -2.66 11.23 -5.21
C LYS A 95 -4.12 11.67 -5.16
N LYS A 96 -4.92 11.34 -6.17
CA LYS A 96 -6.35 11.69 -6.21
C LYS A 96 -7.12 11.06 -5.04
N ILE A 97 -6.87 9.78 -4.77
CA ILE A 97 -7.55 9.03 -3.70
C ILE A 97 -7.21 9.63 -2.33
N LYS A 98 -5.94 9.96 -2.07
CA LYS A 98 -5.51 10.59 -0.81
C LYS A 98 -6.14 11.96 -0.54
N LEU A 99 -6.53 12.68 -1.59
CA LEU A 99 -7.21 13.99 -1.48
C LEU A 99 -8.72 13.87 -1.29
N THR A 100 -9.28 12.67 -1.40
CA THR A 100 -10.72 12.42 -1.25
C THR A 100 -10.98 11.87 0.15
N GLU A 101 -12.07 12.29 0.78
CA GLU A 101 -12.53 11.70 2.05
C GLU A 101 -13.20 10.35 1.79
N TRP A 102 -12.75 9.31 2.48
CA TRP A 102 -13.29 7.96 2.37
C TRP A 102 -13.83 7.50 3.72
N SER A 103 -14.99 6.85 3.70
CA SER A 103 -15.53 6.12 4.84
C SER A 103 -15.70 4.65 4.49
N ALA A 104 -15.42 3.78 5.46
CA ALA A 104 -15.75 2.36 5.33
C ALA A 104 -17.23 2.15 5.62
N ILE A 105 -17.89 1.31 4.81
CA ILE A 105 -19.23 0.78 5.12
C ILE A 105 -19.06 -0.27 6.22
N GLU A 106 -19.92 -0.21 7.25
CA GLU A 106 -19.93 -1.16 8.37
C GLU A 106 -20.43 -2.55 7.97
#